data_AF-A0A965IHZ1-F1
#
_entry.id   AF-A0A965IHZ1-F1
#
_cell.length_a   1.000
_cell.length_b   1.000
_cell.length_c   1.000
_cell.angle_alpha   90.00
_cell.angle_beta   90.00
_cell.angle_gamma   90.00
#
_symmetry.space_group_name_H-M   'P 1'
#
loop_
_entity.id
_entity.type
_entity.pdbx_description
1 polymer ?
#
loop_
_entity_poly.entity_id
_entity_poly.type
_entity_poly.pdbx_seq_one_letter_code
_entity_poly.pdbx_strand_id
1 'polypeptide(L)'
;MTALILLVFLGAAVIAIPIAHALLVAAMAAAATTDRVPLDLLVQQMVSQVQSFPLIAIPFFMLTGSLMMGGKLGEALIGVLSTLIGRFHGGPGQVGVLSSTIFGGVSGS
;
A
#
# COMPACT_ATOMS: atom_id res chain seq x y z
N MET A 1 23.61 -3.19 15.39
CA MET A 1 22.80 -2.83 14.21
C MET A 1 21.32 -2.67 14.58
N THR A 2 20.65 -3.68 15.15
CA THR A 2 19.20 -3.61 15.46
C THR A 2 18.79 -2.44 16.36
N ALA A 3 19.51 -2.20 17.47
CA ALA A 3 19.22 -1.06 18.35
C ALA A 3 19.36 0.29 17.64
N LEU A 4 20.36 0.43 16.77
CA LEU A 4 20.56 1.65 15.98
C LEU A 4 19.44 1.86 14.96
N ILE A 5 19.03 0.80 14.25
CA ILE A 5 17.87 0.84 13.34
C ILE A 5 16.63 1.31 14.09
N LEU A 6 16.35 0.72 15.25
CA LEU A 6 15.17 1.07 16.05
C LEU A 6 15.23 2.53 16.52
N LEU A 7 16.34 2.99 17.06
CA LEU A 7 16.48 4.37 17.55
C LEU A 7 16.33 5.40 16.42
N VAL A 8 16.96 5.16 15.27
CA VAL A 8 16.86 6.07 14.12
C VAL A 8 15.45 6.06 13.54
N PHE A 9 14.82 4.89 13.41
CA PHE A 9 13.44 4.77 12.93
C PHE A 9 12.45 5.47 13.86
N LEU A 10 12.49 5.19 15.17
CA LEU A 10 11.62 5.82 16.15
C LEU A 10 11.84 7.33 16.21
N GLY A 11 13.11 7.78 16.18
CA GLY A 11 13.44 9.20 16.12
C GLY A 11 12.83 9.89 14.89
N ALA A 12 13.02 9.30 13.70
CA ALA A 12 12.46 9.80 12.45
C ALA A 12 10.91 9.78 12.43
N ALA A 13 10.29 8.75 12.99
CA ALA A 13 8.85 8.64 13.08
C ALA A 13 8.25 9.70 14.04
N VAL A 14 8.91 10.00 15.16
CA VAL A 14 8.46 11.01 16.13
C VAL A 14 8.49 12.42 15.52
N ILE A 15 9.45 12.71 14.64
CA ILE A 15 9.50 13.97 13.89
C ILE A 15 8.60 13.97 12.64
N ALA A 16 7.67 13.02 12.54
CA ALA A 16 6.65 12.91 11.49
C ALA A 16 7.21 12.75 10.06
N ILE A 17 8.41 12.19 9.90
CA ILE A 17 8.90 11.77 8.58
C ILE A 17 8.02 10.63 8.06
N PRO A 18 7.62 10.62 6.77
CA PRO A 18 6.87 9.52 6.20
C PRO A 18 7.57 8.17 6.43
N ILE A 19 6.81 7.16 6.85
CA ILE A 19 7.33 5.87 7.34
C ILE A 19 8.35 5.23 6.37
N ALA A 20 8.09 5.31 5.06
CA ALA A 20 9.00 4.79 4.03
C ALA A 20 10.40 5.42 4.11
N HIS A 21 10.48 6.75 4.32
CA HIS A 21 11.74 7.47 4.45
C HIS A 21 12.40 7.18 5.79
N ALA A 22 11.63 7.04 6.88
CA ALA A 22 12.15 6.67 8.19
C ALA A 22 12.85 5.30 8.17
N LEU A 23 12.25 4.30 7.50
CA LEU A 23 12.84 2.97 7.30
C LEU A 23 14.13 3.04 6.47
N LEU A 24 14.13 3.83 5.40
CA LEU A 24 15.28 3.99 4.51
C LEU A 24 16.46 4.62 5.26
N VAL A 25 16.23 5.71 5.99
CA VAL A 25 17.27 6.40 6.78
C VAL A 25 17.81 5.48 7.89
N ALA A 26 16.95 4.73 8.58
CA ALA A 26 17.38 3.78 9.60
C ALA A 26 18.25 2.63 9.02
N ALA A 27 17.87 2.09 7.86
CA ALA A 27 18.63 1.06 7.17
C ALA A 27 19.99 1.58 6.67
N MET A 28 20.02 2.77 6.06
CA MET A 28 21.23 3.44 5.58
C MET A 28 22.18 3.77 6.74
N ALA A 29 21.66 4.31 7.84
CA ALA A 29 22.44 4.62 9.04
C ALA A 29 23.10 3.36 9.63
N ALA A 30 22.38 2.23 9.65
CA ALA A 30 22.94 0.97 10.13
C ALA A 30 23.99 0.39 9.18
N ALA A 31 23.76 0.44 7.86
CA ALA A 31 24.72 -0.02 6.87
C ALA A 31 26.01 0.83 6.88
N ALA A 32 25.90 2.15 7.07
CA ALA A 32 27.05 3.05 7.12
C ALA A 32 27.97 2.82 8.34
N THR A 33 27.45 2.21 9.42
CA THR A 33 28.24 1.94 10.64
C THR A 33 29.01 0.62 10.61
N THR A 34 28.94 -0.16 9.53
CA THR A 34 29.53 -1.50 9.48
C THR A 34 29.94 -1.89 8.07
N ASP A 35 31.21 -2.24 7.87
CA ASP A 35 31.77 -2.69 6.57
C ASP A 35 31.25 -4.06 6.07
N ARG A 36 30.28 -4.66 6.77
CA ARG A 36 29.68 -5.95 6.43
C ARG A 36 28.75 -5.88 5.22
N VAL A 37 28.17 -4.70 4.96
CA VAL A 37 27.23 -4.49 3.86
C VAL A 37 27.78 -3.38 2.97
N PRO A 38 28.35 -3.70 1.80
CA PRO A 38 28.72 -2.72 0.79
C PRO A 38 27.52 -1.84 0.44
N LEU A 39 27.71 -0.51 0.48
CA LEU A 39 26.66 0.44 0.13
C LEU A 39 26.18 0.25 -1.32
N ASP A 40 27.06 -0.19 -2.21
CA ASP A 40 26.71 -0.51 -3.61
C ASP A 40 25.69 -1.64 -3.70
N LEU A 41 25.82 -2.69 -2.87
CA LEU A 41 24.84 -3.79 -2.82
C LEU A 41 23.50 -3.32 -2.26
N LEU A 42 23.52 -2.39 -1.30
CA LEU A 42 22.30 -1.80 -0.74
C LEU A 42 21.53 -1.02 -1.82
N VAL A 43 22.23 -0.18 -2.59
CA VAL A 43 21.63 0.57 -3.70
C VAL A 43 21.09 -0.36 -4.79
N GLN A 44 21.86 -1.38 -5.18
CA GLN A 44 21.40 -2.37 -6.16
C GLN A 44 20.14 -3.10 -5.69
N GLN A 45 20.09 -3.52 -4.43
CA GLN A 45 18.90 -4.17 -3.86
C GLN A 45 17.68 -3.24 -3.91
N MET A 46 17.85 -1.95 -3.60
CA MET A 46 16.76 -0.98 -3.67
C MET A 46 16.24 -0.79 -5.11
N VAL A 47 17.14 -0.69 -6.10
CA VAL A 47 16.77 -0.57 -7.51
C VAL A 47 16.07 -1.84 -8.01
N SER A 48 16.56 -3.01 -7.64
CA SER A 48 15.95 -4.29 -8.02
C SER A 48 14.50 -4.41 -7.53
N GLN A 49 14.19 -3.91 -6.33
CA GLN A 49 12.82 -3.92 -5.81
C GLN A 49 11.88 -3.00 -6.60
N VAL A 50 12.37 -1.87 -7.10
CA VAL A 50 11.59 -0.95 -7.95
C VAL A 50 11.21 -1.59 -9.28
N GLN A 51 12.02 -2.53 -9.77
CA GLN A 51 11.75 -3.28 -11.00
C GLN A 51 10.78 -4.46 -10.82
N SER A 52 10.21 -4.63 -9.63
CA SER A 52 9.31 -5.75 -9.36
C SER A 52 7.96 -5.58 -10.07
N PHE A 53 7.47 -6.65 -10.70
CA PHE A 53 6.15 -6.69 -11.35
C PHE A 53 4.99 -6.22 -10.45
N PRO A 54 4.95 -6.53 -9.13
CA PRO A 54 3.92 -6.03 -8.23
C PRO A 54 3.84 -4.50 -8.14
N LEU A 55 4.95 -3.77 -8.27
CA LEU A 55 4.91 -2.31 -8.22
C LEU A 55 4.21 -1.69 -9.43
N ILE A 56 4.22 -2.39 -10.58
CA ILE A 56 3.45 -2.00 -11.77
C ILE A 56 1.96 -2.31 -11.57
N ALA A 57 1.62 -3.31 -10.77
CA ALA A 57 0.24 -3.63 -10.46
C ALA A 57 -0.45 -2.49 -9.68
N ILE A 58 0.24 -1.84 -8.73
CA ILE A 58 -0.30 -0.72 -7.93
C ILE A 58 -0.92 0.40 -8.81
N PRO A 59 -0.21 1.02 -9.77
CA PRO A 59 -0.78 2.05 -10.63
C PRO A 59 -1.89 1.53 -11.55
N PHE A 60 -1.78 0.30 -12.06
CA PHE A 60 -2.86 -0.28 -12.86
C PHE A 60 -4.11 -0.56 -12.03
N PHE A 61 -3.98 -0.95 -10.76
CA PHE A 61 -5.11 -1.13 -9.85
C PHE A 61 -5.75 0.20 -9.49
N MET A 62 -4.94 1.24 -9.23
CA MET A 62 -5.46 2.60 -9.05
C MET A 62 -6.18 3.11 -10.30
N LEU A 63 -5.66 2.79 -11.50
CA LEU A 63 -6.30 3.14 -12.77
C LEU A 63 -7.63 2.40 -12.97
N THR A 64 -7.66 1.09 -12.74
CA THR A 64 -8.91 0.31 -12.80
C THR A 64 -9.92 0.84 -11.80
N GLY A 65 -9.51 1.11 -10.55
CA GLY A 65 -10.37 1.69 -9.52
C GLY A 65 -10.92 3.07 -9.92
N SER A 66 -10.09 3.95 -10.47
CA SER A 66 -10.54 5.27 -10.93
C SER A 66 -11.46 5.21 -12.14
N LEU A 67 -11.25 4.26 -13.07
CA LEU A 67 -12.15 4.01 -14.19
C LEU A 67 -13.51 3.45 -13.73
N MET A 68 -13.52 2.55 -12.75
CA MET A 68 -14.75 1.99 -12.18
C MET A 68 -15.58 3.04 -11.44
N MET A 69 -14.91 3.91 -10.66
CA MET A 69 -15.55 4.99 -9.91
C MET A 69 -15.92 6.20 -10.78
N GLY A 70 -15.17 6.46 -11.86
CA GLY A 70 -15.46 7.53 -12.81
C GLY A 70 -16.52 7.19 -13.87
N GLY A 71 -16.84 5.90 -14.03
CA GLY A 71 -17.86 5.41 -14.95
C GLY A 71 -19.17 4.99 -14.25
N LYS A 72 -20.14 4.52 -15.05
CA LYS A 72 -21.44 4.02 -14.53
C LYS A 72 -21.35 2.64 -13.87
N LEU A 73 -20.23 1.93 -14.05
CA LEU A 73 -20.07 0.57 -13.55
C LEU A 73 -20.09 0.53 -12.01
N GLY A 74 -19.33 1.42 -11.35
CA GLY A 74 -19.29 1.47 -9.88
C GLY A 74 -20.66 1.77 -9.28
N GLU A 75 -21.37 2.76 -9.82
CA GLU A 75 -22.72 3.13 -9.39
C GLU A 75 -23.72 1.98 -9.59
N ALA A 76 -23.68 1.31 -10.74
CA ALA A 76 -24.55 0.17 -11.03
C ALA A 76 -24.30 -0.99 -10.05
N LEU A 77 -23.03 -1.28 -9.74
CA LEU A 77 -22.63 -2.34 -8.82
C LEU A 77 -23.12 -2.05 -7.40
N ILE A 78 -22.90 -0.82 -6.90
CA ILE A 78 -23.40 -0.38 -5.59
C ILE A 78 -24.93 -0.41 -5.55
N GLY A 79 -25.62 -0.03 -6.63
CA GLY A 79 -27.07 -0.10 -6.75
C GLY A 79 -27.60 -1.53 -6.66
N VAL A 80 -26.97 -2.48 -7.36
CA VAL A 80 -27.32 -3.91 -7.26
C VAL A 80 -27.14 -4.40 -5.81
N LEU A 81 -26.01 -4.13 -5.18
CA LEU A 81 -25.78 -4.54 -3.80
C LEU A 81 -26.79 -3.89 -2.83
N SER A 82 -27.09 -2.60 -3.02
CA SER A 82 -28.08 -1.88 -2.21
C SER A 82 -29.48 -2.47 -2.32
N THR A 83 -29.90 -2.89 -3.51
CA THR A 83 -31.23 -3.53 -3.71
C THR A 83 -31.30 -4.96 -3.15
N LEU A 84 -30.19 -5.70 -3.22
CA LEU A 84 -30.12 -7.07 -2.70
C LEU A 84 -30.10 -7.09 -1.17
N ILE A 85 -29.19 -6.34 -0.55
CA ILE A 85 -28.89 -6.46 0.88
C ILE A 85 -29.05 -5.17 1.69
N GLY A 86 -29.21 -4.01 1.05
CA GLY A 86 -29.33 -2.72 1.73
C GLY A 86 -30.57 -2.59 2.63
N ARG A 87 -31.58 -3.45 2.44
CA ARG A 87 -32.82 -3.47 3.24
C ARG A 87 -32.67 -4.10 4.63
N PHE A 88 -31.58 -4.83 4.89
CA PHE A 88 -31.36 -5.52 6.16
C PHE A 88 -30.72 -4.59 7.20
N HIS A 89 -30.77 -4.97 8.47
CA HIS A 89 -30.17 -4.20 9.55
C HIS A 89 -28.64 -4.10 9.35
N GLY A 90 -28.10 -2.88 9.38
CA GLY A 90 -26.70 -2.63 8.99
C GLY A 90 -26.46 -2.61 7.46
N GLY A 91 -27.51 -2.60 6.65
CA GLY A 91 -27.48 -2.70 5.19
C GLY A 91 -26.44 -1.82 4.50
N PRO A 92 -26.35 -0.50 4.77
CA PRO A 92 -25.34 0.35 4.17
C PRO A 92 -23.90 -0.09 4.45
N GLY A 93 -23.62 -0.61 5.66
CA GLY A 93 -22.31 -1.14 6.02
C GLY A 93 -21.99 -2.44 5.30
N GLN A 94 -22.98 -3.34 5.19
CA GLN A 94 -22.84 -4.60 4.46
C GLN A 94 -22.60 -4.36 2.96
N VAL A 95 -23.32 -3.39 2.37
CA VAL A 95 -23.11 -2.95 0.98
C VAL A 95 -21.69 -2.39 0.81
N GLY A 96 -21.19 -1.59 1.75
CA GLY A 96 -19.83 -1.07 1.73
C GLY A 96 -18.78 -2.18 1.71
N VAL A 97 -18.86 -3.14 2.64
CA VAL A 97 -17.91 -4.26 2.73
C VAL A 97 -17.93 -5.12 1.46
N LEU A 98 -19.11 -5.48 0.95
CA LEU A 98 -19.24 -6.28 -0.27
C LEU A 98 -18.77 -5.52 -1.52
N SER A 99 -19.08 -4.22 -1.62
CA SER A 99 -18.59 -3.37 -2.71
C SER A 99 -17.06 -3.33 -2.71
N SER A 100 -16.44 -3.09 -1.54
CA SER A 100 -14.98 -3.11 -1.40
C SER A 100 -14.38 -4.48 -1.72
N THR A 101 -15.03 -5.57 -1.34
CA THR A 101 -14.55 -6.93 -1.64
C THR A 101 -14.58 -7.22 -3.14
N ILE A 102 -15.66 -6.84 -3.83
CA ILE A 102 -15.77 -7.03 -5.29
C ILE A 102 -14.79 -6.11 -6.03
N PHE A 103 -14.67 -4.85 -5.64
CA PHE A 103 -13.70 -3.93 -6.23
C PHE A 103 -12.26 -4.41 -5.97
N GLY A 104 -11.96 -4.94 -4.78
CA GLY A 104 -10.69 -5.59 -4.45
C GLY A 104 -10.39 -6.76 -5.40
N GLY A 105 -11.34 -7.69 -5.53
CA GLY A 105 -11.20 -8.86 -6.41
C GLY A 105 -11.07 -8.51 -7.90
N VAL A 106 -11.79 -7.51 -8.41
CA VAL A 106 -11.65 -7.03 -9.80
C VAL A 106 -10.31 -6.30 -9.99
N SER A 107 -9.85 -5.58 -8.97
CA SER A 107 -8.53 -4.97 -8.95
C SER A 107 -7.40 -5.96 -8.66
N GLY A 108 -7.65 -7.27 -8.57
CA GLY A 108 -6.60 -8.28 -8.32
C GLY A 108 -5.85 -8.11 -7.00
N SER A 109 -6.47 -7.52 -5.97
CA SER A 109 -5.92 -7.34 -4.62
C SER A 109 -6.68 -8.09 -3.54
#